data_AF-A0A5A7VMA0-F1
#
_entry.id   AF-A0A5A7VMA0-F1
#
_cell.length_a   1.000
_cell.length_b   1.000
_cell.length_c   1.000
_cell.angle_alpha   90.00
_cell.angle_beta   90.00
_cell.angle_gamma   90.00
#
_symmetry.space_group_name_H-M   'P 1'
#
loop_
_entity.id
_entity.type
_entity.pdbx_description
1 polymer ?
#
loop_
_entity_poly.entity_id
_entity_poly.type
_entity_poly.pdbx_seq_one_letter_code
_entity_poly.pdbx_strand_id
1 'polypeptide(L)'
;MEYQHYSIRKILDAAVSGEIRIPAFQRGFVWEWDRVAYLLDSIYKGYPFGSLLFWRTKQQLMTERNLGTFTLPPPHVDYPIDYVLDGQQRLTSIFTVFQTELEPELSSDWADIYFDLEAGQNPQDSAFLAIGADGEVDKNRHFPMNVLFDSVRYRANTEHLKPEQIALVDRLQEKFKEVSIPVQVLKSEDRSIVAIVFERINHLGVALDTLQLLSAWTWSDDFDLLEKFKELREELSDFGFAGVGDDADLVLSCVAGILTREPGPEKLLQLNGADVRAQFATVENGIRGAIDFLRTQLKVVHLKLLPYPSMLVPLAVFFAEPDGKEVVYGGQTFRAIKRWFWRTCFSARYTSQTRKTTIYDIEQMVKLKAGQLSMLDAIEVPLRPDFFRNSFRVGAAATKTFVLLLANNDPRSLLSGKSIELDKVLQRYNRSEFHHIYPRAFLREIGVSDAEINVLGNFCFLSAAENKKIGRSRPSVYLNDLVGEDRARADTLASAFCDASEFNDEYGPFLAARCDRLTAFAKEVMA
;
A
#
# COMPACT_ATOMS: atom_id res chain seq x y z
N MET A 1 -26.06 9.37 10.17
CA MET A 1 -25.92 10.42 9.15
C MET A 1 -27.12 11.32 9.21
N GLU A 2 -26.91 12.63 9.10
CA GLU A 2 -27.97 13.63 8.97
C GLU A 2 -27.92 14.24 7.57
N TYR A 3 -29.10 14.48 6.99
CA TYR A 3 -29.21 15.14 5.69
C TYR A 3 -29.70 16.57 5.92
N GLN A 4 -28.96 17.53 5.41
CA GLN A 4 -29.19 18.96 5.54
C GLN A 4 -29.05 19.64 4.18
N HIS A 5 -29.44 20.91 4.14
CA HIS A 5 -29.43 21.73 2.92
C HIS A 5 -28.88 23.11 3.27
N TYR A 6 -27.75 23.48 2.67
CA TYR A 6 -27.06 24.74 2.98
C TYR A 6 -27.16 25.69 1.78
N SER A 7 -27.49 26.96 2.05
CA SER A 7 -27.32 28.02 1.06
C SER A 7 -25.84 28.33 0.86
N ILE A 8 -25.49 28.97 -0.26
CA ILE A 8 -24.12 29.46 -0.47
C ILE A 8 -23.69 30.36 0.68
N ARG A 9 -24.53 31.33 1.09
CA ARG A 9 -24.20 32.25 2.19
C ARG A 9 -23.85 31.50 3.48
N LYS A 10 -24.61 30.46 3.84
CA LYS A 10 -24.32 29.64 5.03
C LYS A 10 -22.97 28.94 4.94
N ILE A 11 -22.57 28.45 3.77
CA ILE A 11 -21.25 27.84 3.56
C ILE A 11 -20.14 28.87 3.72
N LEU A 12 -20.33 30.08 3.14
CA LEU A 12 -19.37 31.17 3.28
C LEU A 12 -19.19 31.54 4.76
N ASP A 13 -20.29 31.79 5.47
CA ASP A 13 -20.26 32.17 6.88
C ASP A 13 -19.58 31.10 7.75
N ALA A 14 -19.90 29.82 7.54
CA ALA A 14 -19.32 28.71 8.29
C ALA A 14 -17.83 28.46 7.98
N ALA A 15 -17.39 28.76 6.77
CA ALA A 15 -15.96 28.70 6.43
C ALA A 15 -15.20 29.90 7.02
N VAL A 16 -15.76 31.12 6.95
CA VAL A 16 -15.16 32.32 7.55
C VAL A 16 -15.15 32.24 9.08
N SER A 17 -16.13 31.62 9.72
CA SER A 17 -16.12 31.39 11.18
C SER A 17 -15.14 30.28 11.62
N GLY A 18 -14.53 29.56 10.67
CA GLY A 18 -13.63 28.46 10.93
C GLY A 18 -14.31 27.16 11.36
N GLU A 19 -15.64 27.05 11.24
CA GLU A 19 -16.43 25.84 11.52
C GLU A 19 -16.19 24.77 10.45
N ILE A 20 -16.11 25.16 9.17
CA ILE A 20 -15.79 24.23 8.08
C ILE A 20 -14.28 24.18 7.87
N ARG A 21 -13.72 22.96 7.85
CA ARG A 21 -12.28 22.74 7.69
C ARG A 21 -11.93 21.62 6.73
N ILE A 22 -10.74 21.69 6.16
CA ILE A 22 -10.20 20.64 5.29
C ILE A 22 -9.16 19.83 6.07
N PRO A 23 -9.37 18.52 6.27
CA PRO A 23 -8.40 17.67 6.94
C PRO A 23 -7.15 17.46 6.07
N ALA A 24 -5.98 17.25 6.70
CA ALA A 24 -4.69 17.15 6.01
C ALA A 24 -4.57 16.02 4.96
N PHE A 25 -5.32 14.93 5.17
CA PHE A 25 -5.34 13.78 4.26
C PHE A 25 -6.08 14.06 2.94
N GLN A 26 -6.84 15.15 2.84
CA GLN A 26 -7.40 15.56 1.56
C GLN A 26 -6.31 16.08 0.62
N ARG A 27 -6.52 15.96 -0.69
CA ARG A 27 -5.60 16.53 -1.68
C ARG A 27 -5.68 18.05 -1.66
N GLY A 28 -4.66 18.72 -2.21
CA GLY A 28 -4.75 20.16 -2.46
C GLY A 28 -5.91 20.52 -3.41
N PHE A 29 -6.18 21.82 -3.55
CA PHE A 29 -7.07 22.29 -4.61
C PHE A 29 -6.41 22.06 -5.97
N VAL A 30 -7.11 21.37 -6.89
CA VAL A 30 -6.57 20.92 -8.19
C VAL A 30 -7.50 21.23 -9.36
N TRP A 31 -8.55 22.01 -9.14
CA TRP A 31 -9.46 22.42 -10.20
C TRP A 31 -8.94 23.68 -10.90
N GLU A 32 -8.76 23.58 -12.21
CA GLU A 32 -8.57 24.74 -13.09
C GLU A 32 -9.82 25.63 -13.09
N TRP A 33 -9.64 26.93 -13.34
CA TRP A 33 -10.72 27.92 -13.29
C TRP A 33 -11.86 27.66 -14.28
N ASP A 34 -11.60 27.03 -15.41
CA ASP A 34 -12.66 26.59 -16.34
C ASP A 34 -13.61 25.58 -15.69
N ARG A 35 -13.09 24.73 -14.80
CA ARG A 35 -13.91 23.77 -14.06
C ARG A 35 -14.71 24.45 -12.96
N VAL A 36 -14.17 25.52 -12.37
CA VAL A 36 -14.90 26.40 -11.45
C VAL A 36 -16.06 27.09 -12.18
N ALA A 37 -15.81 27.67 -13.35
CA ALA A 37 -16.85 28.25 -14.21
C ALA A 37 -17.93 27.23 -14.58
N TYR A 38 -17.53 26.00 -14.93
CA TYR A 38 -18.47 24.91 -15.26
C TYR A 38 -19.36 24.48 -14.07
N LEU A 39 -18.84 24.55 -12.84
CA LEU A 39 -19.63 24.33 -11.64
C LEU A 39 -20.70 25.41 -11.46
N LEU A 40 -20.34 26.68 -11.66
CA LEU A 40 -21.28 27.80 -11.61
C LEU A 40 -22.34 27.69 -12.71
N ASP A 41 -21.95 27.28 -13.92
CA ASP A 41 -22.88 27.02 -15.02
C ASP A 41 -23.88 25.91 -14.67
N SER A 42 -23.40 24.82 -14.07
CA SER A 42 -24.26 23.73 -13.60
C SER A 42 -25.27 24.20 -12.55
N ILE A 43 -24.85 25.04 -11.60
CA ILE A 43 -25.74 25.66 -10.61
C ILE A 43 -26.77 26.56 -11.29
N TYR A 44 -26.33 27.45 -12.18
CA TYR A 44 -27.18 28.39 -12.88
C TYR A 44 -28.25 27.72 -13.76
N LYS A 45 -27.90 26.62 -14.41
CA LYS A 45 -28.80 25.83 -15.27
C LYS A 45 -29.63 24.79 -14.50
N GLY A 46 -29.38 24.59 -13.22
CA GLY A 46 -30.08 23.60 -12.39
C GLY A 46 -29.70 22.16 -12.70
N TYR A 47 -28.50 21.93 -13.23
CA TYR A 47 -27.96 20.60 -13.48
C TYR A 47 -27.41 19.96 -12.18
N PRO A 48 -27.30 18.63 -12.12
CA PRO A 48 -26.72 17.97 -10.95
C PRO A 48 -25.27 18.40 -10.73
N PHE A 49 -25.00 19.06 -9.59
CA PHE A 49 -23.65 19.49 -9.19
C PHE A 49 -23.11 18.73 -7.96
N GLY A 50 -23.83 17.71 -7.49
CA GLY A 50 -23.42 16.84 -6.39
C GLY A 50 -23.79 17.34 -5.00
N SER A 51 -23.26 16.67 -3.97
CA SER A 51 -23.48 16.98 -2.56
C SER A 51 -22.16 17.24 -1.84
N LEU A 52 -22.23 17.72 -0.60
CA LEU A 52 -21.11 17.80 0.33
C LEU A 52 -21.27 16.74 1.42
N LEU A 53 -20.17 16.17 1.89
CA LEU A 53 -20.15 15.31 3.07
C LEU A 53 -19.22 15.88 4.11
N PHE A 54 -19.75 16.14 5.31
CA PHE A 54 -19.03 16.62 6.46
C PHE A 54 -18.93 15.55 7.55
N TRP A 55 -17.80 15.54 8.25
CA TRP A 55 -17.62 14.88 9.54
C TRP A 55 -17.67 15.93 10.64
N ARG A 56 -18.67 15.83 11.50
CA ARG A 56 -18.85 16.73 12.64
C ARG A 56 -18.27 16.13 13.91
N THR A 57 -17.33 16.84 14.54
CA THR A 57 -16.66 16.43 15.79
C THR A 57 -16.37 17.65 16.67
N LYS A 58 -16.22 17.42 17.98
CA LYS A 58 -15.67 18.43 18.91
C LYS A 58 -14.14 18.42 18.99
N GLN A 59 -13.50 17.43 18.39
CA GLN A 59 -12.06 17.26 18.43
C GLN A 59 -11.43 17.91 17.19
N GLN A 60 -10.64 18.96 17.41
CA GLN A 60 -9.84 19.54 16.34
C GLN A 60 -8.71 18.56 15.95
N LEU A 61 -8.48 18.39 14.65
CA LEU A 61 -7.33 17.68 14.10
C LEU A 61 -6.07 18.50 14.33
N MET A 62 -4.95 17.80 14.54
CA MET A 62 -3.64 18.44 14.74
C MET A 62 -3.18 19.18 13.48
N THR A 63 -3.57 18.69 12.31
CA THR A 63 -3.28 19.32 11.01
C THR A 63 -4.47 19.46 10.10
N GLU A 64 -4.53 20.63 9.49
CA GLU A 64 -5.61 21.10 8.65
C GLU A 64 -5.01 21.84 7.46
N ARG A 65 -5.70 21.82 6.32
CA ARG A 65 -5.28 22.57 5.14
C ARG A 65 -6.03 23.89 5.05
N ASN A 66 -5.38 24.83 4.38
CA ASN A 66 -6.01 26.03 3.86
C ASN A 66 -7.12 25.67 2.86
N LEU A 67 -8.09 26.56 2.74
CA LEU A 67 -9.18 26.43 1.78
C LEU A 67 -8.77 27.11 0.48
N GLY A 68 -8.12 26.37 -0.42
CA GLY A 68 -7.47 26.97 -1.59
C GLY A 68 -6.31 27.87 -1.16
N THR A 69 -6.32 29.13 -1.58
CA THR A 69 -5.32 30.16 -1.21
C THR A 69 -5.69 30.93 0.07
N PHE A 70 -6.75 30.53 0.77
CA PHE A 70 -7.22 31.22 1.97
C PHE A 70 -6.82 30.49 3.25
N THR A 71 -6.12 31.19 4.13
CA THR A 71 -5.87 30.75 5.50
C THR A 71 -7.12 31.02 6.35
N LEU A 72 -7.74 29.98 6.90
CA LEU A 72 -8.95 30.09 7.71
C LEU A 72 -8.62 30.50 9.16
N PRO A 73 -9.45 31.33 9.83
CA PRO A 73 -9.26 31.67 11.23
C PRO A 73 -9.43 30.45 12.15
N PRO A 74 -8.94 30.47 13.40
CA PRO A 74 -9.09 29.36 14.35
C PRO A 74 -10.57 29.09 14.69
N PRO A 75 -10.95 27.83 15.01
CA PRO A 75 -12.34 27.47 15.26
C PRO A 75 -12.77 27.97 16.65
N HIS A 76 -14.05 28.25 16.81
CA HIS A 76 -14.60 28.61 18.11
C HIS A 76 -14.70 27.38 19.02
N VAL A 77 -14.12 27.44 20.22
CA VAL A 77 -13.96 26.30 21.15
C VAL A 77 -15.30 25.62 21.51
N ASP A 78 -16.39 26.41 21.59
CA ASP A 78 -17.72 25.91 21.99
C ASP A 78 -18.53 25.27 20.85
N TYR A 79 -18.10 25.39 19.59
CA TYR A 79 -18.83 24.91 18.42
C TYR A 79 -18.15 23.67 17.80
N PRO A 80 -18.94 22.70 17.30
CA PRO A 80 -18.37 21.55 16.63
C PRO A 80 -17.75 21.96 15.28
N ILE A 81 -16.70 21.24 14.88
CA ILE A 81 -15.99 21.44 13.61
C ILE A 81 -16.55 20.46 12.58
N ASP A 82 -16.78 20.95 11.36
CA ASP A 82 -17.21 20.19 10.19
C ASP A 82 -16.04 19.99 9.22
N TYR A 83 -15.42 18.80 9.27
CA TYR A 83 -14.37 18.40 8.34
C TYR A 83 -14.94 17.89 7.02
N VAL A 84 -14.46 18.41 5.90
CA VAL A 84 -14.93 18.00 4.56
C VAL A 84 -14.36 16.63 4.17
N LEU A 85 -15.23 15.63 4.07
CA LEU A 85 -14.88 14.27 3.61
C LEU A 85 -15.07 14.09 2.10
N ASP A 86 -16.09 14.72 1.50
CA ASP A 86 -16.32 14.76 0.05
C ASP A 86 -16.82 16.13 -0.41
N GLY A 87 -16.48 16.48 -1.65
CA GLY A 87 -16.88 17.73 -2.27
C GLY A 87 -16.00 18.93 -1.94
N GLN A 88 -14.79 18.70 -1.40
CA GLN A 88 -13.81 19.75 -1.11
C GLN A 88 -13.60 20.71 -2.29
N GLN A 89 -13.40 20.18 -3.50
CA GLN A 89 -13.11 21.03 -4.66
C GLN A 89 -14.31 21.95 -4.98
N ARG A 90 -15.54 21.45 -4.84
CA ARG A 90 -16.77 22.24 -5.03
C ARG A 90 -16.93 23.30 -3.95
N LEU A 91 -16.73 22.92 -2.69
CA LEU A 91 -16.81 23.85 -1.57
C LEU A 91 -15.77 24.96 -1.67
N THR A 92 -14.52 24.59 -1.97
CA THR A 92 -13.43 25.55 -2.18
C THR A 92 -13.74 26.49 -3.35
N SER A 93 -14.23 25.96 -4.49
CA SER A 93 -14.61 26.77 -5.65
C SER A 93 -15.69 27.82 -5.31
N ILE A 94 -16.75 27.41 -4.61
CA ILE A 94 -17.83 28.31 -4.18
C ILE A 94 -17.29 29.38 -3.23
N PHE A 95 -16.45 28.98 -2.27
CA PHE A 95 -15.84 29.91 -1.32
C PHE A 95 -14.93 30.93 -2.03
N THR A 96 -14.00 30.44 -2.85
CA THR A 96 -13.05 31.25 -3.61
C THR A 96 -13.74 32.29 -4.48
N VAL A 97 -14.87 31.95 -5.12
CA VAL A 97 -15.59 32.88 -5.99
C VAL A 97 -16.36 33.93 -5.18
N PHE A 98 -17.07 33.56 -4.12
CA PHE A 98 -18.10 34.42 -3.52
C PHE A 98 -17.71 35.09 -2.20
N GLN A 99 -16.67 34.64 -1.52
CA GLN A 99 -16.28 35.23 -0.24
C GLN A 99 -15.54 36.56 -0.44
N THR A 100 -15.73 37.52 0.47
CA THR A 100 -15.13 38.87 0.37
C THR A 100 -14.47 39.34 1.67
N GLU A 101 -14.35 38.46 2.67
CA GLU A 101 -13.92 38.78 4.03
C GLU A 101 -12.44 38.43 4.29
N LEU A 102 -11.94 37.34 3.71
CA LEU A 102 -10.54 36.92 3.83
C LEU A 102 -9.72 37.39 2.61
N GLU A 103 -8.46 37.72 2.84
CA GLU A 103 -7.53 38.04 1.75
C GLU A 103 -6.86 36.73 1.23
N PRO A 104 -6.82 36.50 -0.09
CA PRO A 104 -6.13 35.35 -0.66
C PRO A 104 -4.61 35.53 -0.60
N GLU A 105 -3.87 34.44 -0.44
CA GLU A 105 -2.44 34.41 -0.70
C GLU A 105 -2.17 34.67 -2.20
N LEU A 106 -1.10 35.44 -2.50
CA LEU A 106 -0.74 35.81 -3.86
C LEU A 106 -0.43 34.57 -4.72
N SER A 107 -1.14 34.44 -5.84
CA SER A 107 -0.91 33.38 -6.84
C SER A 107 -0.87 33.99 -8.23
N SER A 108 0.13 33.63 -9.04
CA SER A 108 0.25 34.04 -10.44
C SER A 108 -0.87 33.48 -11.32
N ASP A 109 -1.47 32.37 -10.88
CA ASP A 109 -2.41 31.60 -11.68
C ASP A 109 -3.86 31.93 -11.32
N TRP A 110 -4.12 33.05 -10.63
CA TRP A 110 -5.46 33.45 -10.21
C TRP A 110 -6.32 33.95 -11.37
N ALA A 111 -7.60 33.56 -11.38
CA ALA A 111 -8.61 34.10 -12.29
C ALA A 111 -9.91 34.38 -11.57
N ASP A 112 -10.58 35.45 -11.98
CA ASP A 112 -11.93 35.78 -11.52
C ASP A 112 -12.97 35.17 -12.47
N ILE A 113 -14.10 34.75 -11.90
CA ILE A 113 -15.21 34.19 -12.68
C ILE A 113 -16.21 35.29 -13.03
N TYR A 114 -16.57 35.36 -14.30
CA TYR A 114 -17.52 36.31 -14.85
C TYR A 114 -18.72 35.58 -15.46
N PHE A 115 -19.89 36.19 -15.36
CA PHE A 115 -21.07 35.82 -16.11
C PHE A 115 -21.12 36.65 -17.40
N ASP A 116 -21.23 35.97 -18.55
CA ASP A 116 -21.33 36.61 -19.86
C ASP A 116 -22.80 36.95 -20.17
N LEU A 117 -23.11 38.25 -20.15
CA LEU A 117 -24.45 38.80 -20.40
C LEU A 117 -24.93 38.56 -21.84
N GLU A 118 -24.03 38.25 -22.76
CA GLU A 118 -24.33 37.97 -24.16
C GLU A 118 -24.29 36.47 -24.48
N ALA A 119 -24.03 35.60 -23.48
CA ALA A 119 -24.04 34.17 -23.67
C ALA A 119 -25.37 33.68 -24.26
N GLY A 120 -25.29 32.87 -25.32
CA GLY A 120 -26.47 32.28 -25.96
C GLY A 120 -27.22 31.36 -25.00
N GLN A 121 -28.53 31.17 -25.22
CA GLN A 121 -29.35 30.26 -24.40
C GLN A 121 -29.17 28.77 -24.75
N ASN A 122 -28.10 28.42 -25.46
CA ASN A 122 -27.82 27.04 -25.82
C ASN A 122 -27.44 26.25 -24.56
N PRO A 123 -28.12 25.13 -24.25
CA PRO A 123 -27.78 24.30 -23.10
C PRO A 123 -26.31 23.84 -23.03
N GLN A 124 -25.65 23.72 -24.19
CA GLN A 124 -24.27 23.24 -24.29
C GLN A 124 -23.21 24.33 -24.05
N ASP A 125 -23.57 25.61 -24.21
CA ASP A 125 -22.61 26.72 -24.09
C ASP A 125 -22.57 27.22 -22.64
N SER A 126 -21.38 27.37 -22.06
CA SER A 126 -21.22 27.90 -20.70
C SER A 126 -21.57 29.40 -20.66
N ALA A 127 -22.36 29.83 -19.68
CA ALA A 127 -22.60 31.25 -19.42
C ALA A 127 -21.51 31.89 -18.54
N PHE A 128 -20.53 31.11 -18.09
CA PHE A 128 -19.48 31.54 -17.18
C PHE A 128 -18.09 31.38 -17.81
N LEU A 129 -17.24 32.38 -17.55
CA LEU A 129 -15.88 32.49 -18.08
C LEU A 129 -14.91 32.74 -16.93
N ALA A 130 -13.75 32.09 -16.98
CA ALA A 130 -12.61 32.41 -16.14
C ALA A 130 -11.70 33.41 -16.87
N ILE A 131 -11.43 34.56 -16.24
CA ILE A 131 -10.57 35.60 -16.81
C ILE A 131 -9.43 35.87 -15.82
N GLY A 132 -8.20 35.56 -16.25
CA GLY A 132 -6.98 35.83 -15.48
C GLY A 132 -6.57 37.30 -15.50
N ALA A 133 -5.51 37.64 -14.77
CA ALA A 133 -5.03 39.03 -14.61
C ALA A 133 -4.73 39.76 -15.95
N ASP A 134 -4.29 39.03 -16.96
CA ASP A 134 -3.96 39.58 -18.30
C ASP A 134 -5.14 39.55 -19.29
N GLY A 135 -6.31 39.10 -18.86
CA GLY A 135 -7.49 38.97 -19.71
C GLY A 135 -8.28 40.27 -19.89
N GLU A 136 -8.90 40.44 -21.05
CA GLU A 136 -9.73 41.62 -21.34
C GLU A 136 -11.13 41.48 -20.75
N VAL A 137 -11.48 42.36 -19.80
CA VAL A 137 -12.81 42.42 -19.18
C VAL A 137 -13.62 43.59 -19.74
N ASP A 138 -14.60 43.29 -20.59
CA ASP A 138 -15.63 44.26 -20.98
C ASP A 138 -16.72 44.38 -19.91
N LYS A 139 -16.79 45.51 -19.22
CA LYS A 139 -17.78 45.78 -18.16
C LYS A 139 -19.24 45.77 -18.63
N ASN A 140 -19.51 45.97 -19.93
CA ASN A 140 -20.87 45.94 -20.47
C ASN A 140 -21.35 44.53 -20.83
N ARG A 141 -20.42 43.56 -20.84
CA ARG A 141 -20.70 42.17 -21.20
C ARG A 141 -20.40 41.20 -20.05
N HIS A 142 -19.34 41.41 -19.30
CA HIS A 142 -18.87 40.52 -18.26
C HIS A 142 -19.26 41.05 -16.87
N PHE A 143 -20.12 40.32 -16.18
CA PHE A 143 -20.53 40.64 -14.82
C PHE A 143 -19.71 39.81 -13.81
N PRO A 144 -18.99 40.44 -12.86
CA PRO A 144 -18.13 39.71 -11.92
C PRO A 144 -18.94 38.91 -10.89
N MET A 145 -18.61 37.65 -10.67
CA MET A 145 -19.37 36.78 -9.74
C MET A 145 -19.03 37.01 -8.26
N ASN A 146 -17.86 37.55 -7.96
CA ASN A 146 -17.42 37.82 -6.58
C ASN A 146 -18.20 38.93 -5.87
N VAL A 147 -18.94 39.76 -6.61
CA VAL A 147 -19.78 40.81 -6.01
C VAL A 147 -21.20 40.35 -5.72
N LEU A 148 -21.57 39.13 -6.10
CA LEU A 148 -22.98 38.70 -6.13
C LEU A 148 -23.66 38.74 -4.76
N PHE A 149 -22.93 38.50 -3.68
CA PHE A 149 -23.42 38.51 -2.29
C PHE A 149 -23.07 39.78 -1.51
N ASP A 150 -22.37 40.75 -2.13
CA ASP A 150 -22.06 42.06 -1.54
C ASP A 150 -23.00 43.11 -2.13
N SER A 151 -23.95 43.60 -1.34
CA SER A 151 -24.99 44.51 -1.84
C SER A 151 -24.44 45.84 -2.35
N VAL A 152 -23.33 46.32 -1.80
CA VAL A 152 -22.71 47.60 -2.20
C VAL A 152 -21.97 47.42 -3.51
N ARG A 153 -21.11 46.39 -3.59
CA ARG A 153 -20.34 46.08 -4.82
C ARG A 153 -21.26 45.62 -5.94
N TYR A 154 -22.31 44.85 -5.65
CA TYR A 154 -23.33 44.46 -6.62
C TYR A 154 -23.96 45.68 -7.30
N ARG A 155 -24.44 46.64 -6.50
CA ARG A 155 -25.05 47.88 -7.02
C ARG A 155 -24.07 48.70 -7.86
N ALA A 156 -22.82 48.82 -7.43
CA ALA A 156 -21.80 49.54 -8.18
C ALA A 156 -21.49 48.89 -9.55
N ASN A 157 -21.66 47.57 -9.67
CA ASN A 157 -21.43 46.82 -10.91
C ASN A 157 -22.68 46.64 -11.78
N THR A 158 -23.84 47.17 -11.37
CA THR A 158 -25.06 47.19 -12.18
C THR A 158 -25.47 48.57 -12.65
N GLU A 159 -24.91 49.65 -12.08
CA GLU A 159 -25.30 51.05 -12.37
C GLU A 159 -25.11 51.46 -13.84
N HIS A 160 -24.08 50.93 -14.52
CA HIS A 160 -23.80 51.23 -15.93
C HIS A 160 -24.55 50.32 -16.92
N LEU A 161 -25.23 49.27 -16.44
CA LEU A 161 -25.89 48.29 -17.28
C LEU A 161 -27.26 48.77 -17.77
N LYS A 162 -27.71 48.23 -18.91
CA LYS A 162 -29.06 48.51 -19.43
C LYS A 162 -30.12 47.81 -18.56
N PRO A 163 -31.38 48.30 -18.52
CA PRO A 163 -32.45 47.70 -17.72
C PRO A 163 -32.67 46.20 -17.97
N GLU A 164 -32.54 45.74 -19.22
CA GLU A 164 -32.67 44.32 -19.58
C GLU A 164 -31.54 43.46 -19.01
N GLN A 165 -30.31 44.00 -18.99
CA GLN A 165 -29.14 43.34 -18.42
C GLN A 165 -29.23 43.31 -16.90
N ILE A 166 -29.69 44.39 -16.27
CA ILE A 166 -29.95 44.44 -14.82
C ILE A 166 -30.96 43.34 -14.45
N ALA A 167 -32.08 43.24 -15.16
CA ALA A 167 -33.08 42.20 -14.92
C ALA A 167 -32.52 40.78 -15.11
N LEU A 168 -31.54 40.58 -16.01
CA LEU A 168 -30.86 39.30 -16.19
C LEU A 168 -29.95 38.98 -14.99
N VAL A 169 -29.16 39.95 -14.53
CA VAL A 169 -28.27 39.80 -13.37
C VAL A 169 -29.07 39.62 -12.08
N ASP A 170 -30.22 40.29 -11.92
CA ASP A 170 -31.10 40.11 -10.77
C ASP A 170 -31.65 38.68 -10.70
N ARG A 171 -32.10 38.12 -11.83
CA ARG A 171 -32.52 36.71 -11.90
C ARG A 171 -31.36 35.73 -11.64
N LEU A 172 -30.16 36.06 -12.10
CA LEU A 172 -28.95 35.30 -11.78
C LEU A 172 -28.71 35.33 -10.26
N GLN A 173 -28.78 36.50 -9.63
CA GLN A 173 -28.59 36.66 -8.20
C GLN A 173 -29.64 35.88 -7.39
N GLU A 174 -30.91 35.93 -7.78
CA GLU A 174 -32.00 35.15 -7.17
C GLU A 174 -31.67 33.65 -7.18
N LYS A 175 -31.29 33.09 -8.33
CA LYS A 175 -30.92 31.68 -8.46
C LYS A 175 -29.81 31.27 -7.48
N PHE A 176 -28.74 32.06 -7.38
CA PHE A 176 -27.62 31.75 -6.49
C PHE A 176 -27.92 32.03 -5.01
N LYS A 177 -28.83 32.95 -4.69
CA LYS A 177 -29.30 33.16 -3.31
C LYS A 177 -30.22 32.03 -2.83
N GLU A 178 -31.01 31.46 -3.73
CA GLU A 178 -31.97 30.39 -3.42
C GLU A 178 -31.39 28.98 -3.59
N VAL A 179 -30.22 28.83 -4.22
CA VAL A 179 -29.61 27.52 -4.41
C VAL A 179 -29.37 26.83 -3.07
N SER A 180 -29.77 25.57 -3.02
CA SER A 180 -29.72 24.71 -1.84
C SER A 180 -28.79 23.54 -2.12
N ILE A 181 -27.64 23.54 -1.44
CA ILE A 181 -26.61 22.51 -1.61
C ILE A 181 -26.91 21.36 -0.66
N PRO A 182 -27.10 20.13 -1.16
CA PRO A 182 -27.30 18.97 -0.30
C PRO A 182 -26.03 18.68 0.52
N VAL A 183 -26.18 18.59 1.83
CA VAL A 183 -25.10 18.31 2.78
C VAL A 183 -25.45 17.07 3.59
N GLN A 184 -24.53 16.11 3.63
CA GLN A 184 -24.59 14.96 4.52
C GLN A 184 -23.64 15.21 5.68
N VAL A 185 -24.09 14.97 6.92
CA VAL A 185 -23.29 15.16 8.12
C VAL A 185 -23.16 13.84 8.87
N LEU A 186 -21.94 13.35 8.97
CA LEU A 186 -21.54 12.24 9.82
C LEU A 186 -21.16 12.78 11.20
N LYS A 187 -22.03 12.57 12.19
CA LYS A 187 -21.72 12.83 13.60
C LYS A 187 -21.09 11.59 14.21
N SER A 188 -19.79 11.62 14.46
CA SER A 188 -19.06 10.52 15.09
C SER A 188 -17.83 11.06 15.78
N GLU A 189 -17.58 10.63 17.02
CA GLU A 189 -16.28 10.81 17.66
C GLU A 189 -15.36 9.60 17.43
N ASP A 190 -15.90 8.50 16.88
CA ASP A 190 -15.14 7.32 16.49
C ASP A 190 -14.48 7.57 15.12
N ARG A 191 -13.16 7.76 15.17
CA ARG A 191 -12.28 8.01 14.02
C ARG A 191 -12.23 6.81 13.06
N SER A 192 -12.43 5.59 13.57
CA SER A 192 -12.43 4.37 12.76
C SER A 192 -13.60 4.35 11.77
N ILE A 193 -14.77 4.80 12.23
CA ILE A 193 -15.96 4.94 11.39
C ILE A 193 -15.71 5.98 10.29
N VAL A 194 -15.08 7.10 10.63
CA VAL A 194 -14.76 8.18 9.68
C VAL A 194 -13.80 7.68 8.59
N ALA A 195 -12.76 6.94 8.98
CA ALA A 195 -11.80 6.32 8.07
C ALA A 195 -12.50 5.40 7.05
N ILE A 196 -13.36 4.51 7.54
CA ILE A 196 -14.11 3.56 6.70
C ILE A 196 -15.07 4.30 5.75
N VAL A 197 -15.75 5.34 6.23
CA VAL A 197 -16.65 6.15 5.39
C VAL A 197 -15.86 6.87 4.31
N PHE A 198 -14.71 7.45 4.66
CA PHE A 198 -13.83 8.12 3.71
C PHE A 198 -13.27 7.16 2.65
N GLU A 199 -12.79 5.98 3.04
CA GLU A 199 -12.32 4.92 2.14
C GLU A 199 -13.42 4.52 1.15
N ARG A 200 -14.62 4.24 1.66
CA ARG A 200 -15.78 3.82 0.85
C ARG A 200 -16.21 4.84 -0.19
N ILE A 201 -16.01 6.12 0.07
CA ILE A 201 -16.39 7.20 -0.85
C ILE A 201 -15.30 7.44 -1.89
N ASN A 202 -14.03 7.35 -1.49
CA ASN A 202 -12.91 7.52 -2.40
C ASN A 202 -12.64 6.31 -3.28
N HIS A 203 -13.32 5.18 -3.07
CA HIS A 203 -13.21 3.97 -3.88
C HIS A 203 -13.59 4.14 -5.37
N LEU A 204 -14.19 5.27 -5.78
CA LEU A 204 -14.44 5.61 -7.19
C LEU A 204 -13.33 6.46 -7.84
N GLY A 205 -12.29 6.84 -7.08
CA GLY A 205 -11.07 7.50 -7.55
C GLY A 205 -9.81 6.78 -7.07
N VAL A 206 -8.62 7.29 -7.42
CA VAL A 206 -7.33 6.73 -6.96
C VAL A 206 -7.36 6.57 -5.43
N ALA A 207 -7.30 5.33 -4.96
CA ALA A 207 -7.40 4.97 -3.55
C ALA A 207 -6.42 5.80 -2.71
N LEU A 208 -6.92 6.52 -1.70
CA LEU A 208 -6.07 6.95 -0.61
C LEU A 208 -5.84 5.75 0.31
N ASP A 209 -4.57 5.48 0.58
CA ASP A 209 -4.12 4.38 1.42
C ASP A 209 -4.46 4.65 2.89
N THR A 210 -4.80 3.61 3.65
CA THR A 210 -5.07 3.69 5.10
C THR A 210 -3.89 4.32 5.86
N LEU A 211 -2.69 4.21 5.30
CA LEU A 211 -1.48 4.91 5.73
C LEU A 211 -1.62 6.43 5.73
N GLN A 212 -2.26 7.02 4.72
CA GLN A 212 -2.47 8.48 4.60
C GLN A 212 -3.47 8.97 5.65
N LEU A 213 -4.50 8.18 5.93
CA LEU A 213 -5.42 8.46 7.02
C LEU A 213 -4.70 8.37 8.38
N LEU A 214 -3.90 7.32 8.60
CA LEU A 214 -3.07 7.15 9.81
C LEU A 214 -2.08 8.28 10.02
N SER A 215 -1.49 8.79 8.95
CA SER A 215 -0.56 9.92 8.99
C SER A 215 -1.21 11.18 9.55
N ALA A 216 -2.41 11.53 9.08
CA ALA A 216 -3.11 12.72 9.52
C ALA A 216 -3.50 12.68 11.01
N TRP A 217 -3.57 11.50 11.63
CA TRP A 217 -3.83 11.36 13.06
C TRP A 217 -2.57 11.29 13.93
N THR A 218 -1.43 10.92 13.35
CA THR A 218 -0.16 10.79 14.08
C THR A 218 0.77 11.98 13.92
N TRP A 219 0.43 12.90 12.99
CA TRP A 219 1.19 14.10 12.66
C TRP A 219 1.30 15.07 13.84
N SER A 220 2.54 15.49 14.10
CA SER A 220 2.94 16.62 14.94
C SER A 220 4.17 17.28 14.29
N ASP A 221 4.51 18.52 14.66
CA ASP A 221 5.69 19.22 14.11
C ASP A 221 7.00 18.40 14.21
N ASP A 222 7.10 17.47 15.17
CA ASP A 222 8.27 16.61 15.39
C ASP A 222 8.15 15.17 14.85
N PHE A 223 7.02 14.77 14.24
CA PHE A 223 6.82 13.39 13.78
C PHE A 223 5.77 13.26 12.69
N ASP A 224 6.22 12.77 11.53
CA ASP A 224 5.38 12.35 10.43
C ASP A 224 5.52 10.83 10.23
N LEU A 225 4.42 10.10 10.44
CA LEU A 225 4.39 8.64 10.30
C LEU A 225 4.67 8.20 8.85
N LEU A 226 4.23 8.95 7.83
CA LEU A 226 4.53 8.64 6.43
C LEU A 226 6.02 8.80 6.15
N GLU A 227 6.63 9.87 6.65
CA GLU A 227 8.05 10.12 6.50
C GLU A 227 8.87 9.03 7.21
N LYS A 228 8.50 8.67 8.43
CA LYS A 228 9.13 7.59 9.18
C LYS A 228 9.02 6.23 8.49
N PHE A 229 7.87 5.93 7.87
CA PHE A 229 7.74 4.73 7.05
C PHE A 229 8.54 4.78 5.76
N LYS A 230 8.68 5.96 5.16
CA LYS A 230 9.52 6.17 3.98
C LYS A 230 11.00 5.99 4.34
N GLU A 231 11.47 6.55 5.45
CA GLU A 231 12.81 6.36 5.99
C GLU A 231 13.10 4.88 6.26
N LEU A 232 12.20 4.20 6.99
CA LEU A 232 12.30 2.76 7.24
C LEU A 232 12.33 1.97 5.92
N ARG A 233 11.51 2.34 4.94
CA ARG A 233 11.53 1.72 3.61
C ARG A 233 12.85 1.90 2.89
N GLU A 234 13.40 3.12 2.90
CA GLU A 234 14.68 3.44 2.27
C GLU A 234 15.81 2.64 2.93
N GLU A 235 15.84 2.56 4.26
CA GLU A 235 16.81 1.74 5.01
C GLU A 235 16.69 0.25 4.66
N LEU A 236 15.45 -0.27 4.61
CA LEU A 236 15.20 -1.69 4.31
C LEU A 236 15.46 -2.04 2.83
N SER A 237 15.54 -1.04 1.94
CA SER A 237 15.86 -1.24 0.52
C SER A 237 17.22 -1.90 0.33
N ASP A 238 18.22 -1.47 1.10
CA ASP A 238 19.61 -1.96 1.01
C ASP A 238 19.76 -3.44 1.41
N PHE A 239 18.77 -3.99 2.13
CA PHE A 239 18.77 -5.38 2.56
C PHE A 239 18.04 -6.34 1.61
N GLY A 240 17.63 -5.88 0.42
CA GLY A 240 16.79 -6.66 -0.50
C GLY A 240 15.31 -6.65 -0.12
N PHE A 241 14.92 -5.76 0.79
CA PHE A 241 13.54 -5.56 1.24
C PHE A 241 12.96 -4.25 0.70
N ALA A 242 13.47 -3.76 -0.44
CA ALA A 242 12.95 -2.59 -1.16
C ALA A 242 11.43 -2.64 -1.39
N GLY A 243 10.85 -3.85 -1.43
CA GLY A 243 9.42 -4.09 -1.56
C GLY A 243 8.64 -4.33 -0.26
N VAL A 244 9.25 -4.31 0.93
CA VAL A 244 8.50 -4.29 2.20
C VAL A 244 7.68 -3.01 2.27
N GLY A 245 8.27 -1.87 1.89
CA GLY A 245 7.54 -0.60 1.81
C GLY A 245 6.75 -0.37 0.51
N ASP A 246 6.71 -1.37 -0.40
CA ASP A 246 5.76 -1.36 -1.52
C ASP A 246 4.40 -1.94 -1.11
N ASP A 247 4.38 -2.81 -0.08
CA ASP A 247 3.19 -3.39 0.52
C ASP A 247 2.90 -2.66 1.85
N ALA A 248 2.33 -1.46 1.73
CA ALA A 248 2.01 -0.60 2.87
C ALA A 248 1.14 -1.33 3.91
N ASP A 249 0.25 -2.22 3.45
CA ASP A 249 -0.61 -3.05 4.30
C ASP A 249 0.19 -4.02 5.17
N LEU A 250 1.26 -4.63 4.64
CA LEU A 250 2.12 -5.52 5.42
C LEU A 250 2.90 -4.77 6.50
N VAL A 251 3.44 -3.60 6.17
CA VAL A 251 4.15 -2.75 7.14
C VAL A 251 3.21 -2.28 8.23
N LEU A 252 2.03 -1.77 7.86
CA LEU A 252 0.98 -1.40 8.80
C LEU A 252 0.58 -2.58 9.68
N SER A 253 0.50 -3.80 9.10
CA SER A 253 0.21 -5.01 9.87
C SER A 253 1.32 -5.34 10.87
N CYS A 254 2.60 -5.11 10.53
CA CYS A 254 3.71 -5.26 11.47
C CYS A 254 3.60 -4.23 12.61
N VAL A 255 3.32 -2.96 12.30
CA VAL A 255 3.16 -1.91 13.31
C VAL A 255 1.98 -2.20 14.22
N ALA A 256 0.82 -2.53 13.65
CA ALA A 256 -0.38 -2.92 14.38
C ALA A 256 -0.11 -4.14 15.27
N GLY A 257 0.56 -5.17 14.73
CA GLY A 257 0.94 -6.37 15.48
C GLY A 257 1.88 -6.06 16.65
N ILE A 258 2.86 -5.18 16.46
CA ILE A 258 3.82 -4.80 17.52
C ILE A 258 3.12 -4.00 18.62
N LEU A 259 2.33 -2.99 18.25
CA LEU A 259 1.74 -2.05 19.20
C LEU A 259 0.47 -2.60 19.88
N THR A 260 -0.29 -3.45 19.19
CA THR A 260 -1.63 -3.88 19.65
C THR A 260 -1.77 -5.40 19.79
N ARG A 261 -0.79 -6.18 19.33
CA ARG A 261 -0.85 -7.66 19.21
C ARG A 261 -1.90 -8.18 18.23
N GLU A 262 -2.58 -7.31 17.52
CA GLU A 262 -3.49 -7.65 16.44
C GLU A 262 -3.05 -6.95 15.13
N PRO A 263 -2.91 -7.67 14.02
CA PRO A 263 -2.62 -7.07 12.73
C PRO A 263 -3.88 -6.42 12.16
N GLY A 264 -3.71 -5.26 11.54
CA GLY A 264 -4.76 -4.55 10.82
C GLY A 264 -4.76 -3.06 11.12
N PRO A 265 -4.98 -2.21 10.10
CA PRO A 265 -4.95 -0.76 10.30
C PRO A 265 -6.02 -0.29 11.28
N GLU A 266 -7.17 -0.97 11.37
CA GLU A 266 -8.27 -0.63 12.28
C GLU A 266 -7.86 -0.56 13.76
N LYS A 267 -6.82 -1.30 14.14
CA LYS A 267 -6.28 -1.30 15.50
C LYS A 267 -5.37 -0.11 15.76
N LEU A 268 -4.64 0.33 14.74
CA LEU A 268 -3.81 1.54 14.83
C LEU A 268 -4.68 2.81 14.97
N LEU A 269 -5.89 2.81 14.40
CA LEU A 269 -6.87 3.90 14.55
C LEU A 269 -7.28 4.18 15.99
N GLN A 270 -7.16 3.18 16.86
CA GLN A 270 -7.53 3.25 18.27
C GLN A 270 -6.39 3.78 19.14
N LEU A 271 -5.17 3.89 18.60
CA LEU A 271 -4.01 4.39 19.32
C LEU A 271 -3.91 5.91 19.26
N ASN A 272 -3.40 6.51 20.32
CA ASN A 272 -3.01 7.91 20.29
C ASN A 272 -1.69 8.05 19.52
N GLY A 273 -1.56 9.10 18.69
CA GLY A 273 -0.32 9.38 17.97
C GLY A 273 0.90 9.50 18.89
N ALA A 274 0.74 10.02 20.12
CA ALA A 274 1.83 10.07 21.10
C ALA A 274 2.38 8.68 21.47
N ASP A 275 1.51 7.67 21.59
CA ASP A 275 1.91 6.31 21.96
C ASP A 275 2.62 5.61 20.79
N VAL A 276 2.15 5.85 19.56
CA VAL A 276 2.80 5.35 18.34
C VAL A 276 4.22 5.94 18.22
N ARG A 277 4.36 7.24 18.47
CA ARG A 277 5.65 7.94 18.46
C ARG A 277 6.64 7.37 19.48
N ALA A 278 6.20 7.25 20.72
CA ALA A 278 7.04 6.77 21.81
C ALA A 278 7.54 5.33 21.59
N GLN A 279 6.82 4.53 20.80
CA GLN A 279 7.15 3.13 20.53
C GLN A 279 7.70 2.89 19.13
N PHE A 280 7.92 3.94 18.32
CA PHE A 280 8.31 3.75 16.93
C PHE A 280 9.69 3.07 16.78
N ALA A 281 10.66 3.40 17.64
CA ALA A 281 11.95 2.70 17.66
C ALA A 281 11.81 1.19 17.92
N THR A 282 10.84 0.80 18.77
CA THR A 282 10.52 -0.62 19.01
C THR A 282 9.96 -1.30 17.75
N VAL A 283 9.17 -0.57 16.96
CA VAL A 283 8.64 -1.04 15.68
C VAL A 283 9.77 -1.28 14.67
N GLU A 284 10.68 -0.31 14.53
CA GLU A 284 11.85 -0.43 13.65
C GLU A 284 12.72 -1.63 14.03
N ASN A 285 13.05 -1.77 15.32
CA ASN A 285 13.83 -2.88 15.84
C ASN A 285 13.17 -4.25 15.58
N GLY A 286 11.85 -4.32 15.72
CA GLY A 286 11.08 -5.53 15.43
C GLY A 286 11.19 -5.94 13.97
N ILE A 287 10.92 -5.02 13.05
CA ILE A 287 10.99 -5.29 11.61
C ILE A 287 12.43 -5.63 11.18
N ARG A 288 13.43 -4.87 11.65
CA ARG A 288 14.85 -5.11 11.35
C ARG A 288 15.30 -6.48 11.85
N GLY A 289 14.97 -6.84 13.09
CA GLY A 289 15.33 -8.14 13.67
C GLY A 289 14.64 -9.32 12.96
N ALA A 290 13.39 -9.16 12.54
CA ALA A 290 12.69 -10.17 11.75
C ALA A 290 13.36 -10.40 10.39
N ILE A 291 13.75 -9.31 9.71
CA ILE A 291 14.45 -9.35 8.43
C ILE A 291 15.83 -9.99 8.58
N ASP A 292 16.59 -9.60 9.59
CA ASP A 292 17.91 -10.18 9.87
C ASP A 292 17.82 -11.68 10.14
N PHE A 293 16.84 -12.12 10.95
CA PHE A 293 16.59 -13.53 11.20
C PHE A 293 16.27 -14.29 9.90
N LEU A 294 15.35 -13.76 9.08
CA LEU A 294 14.96 -14.35 7.81
C LEU A 294 16.16 -14.50 6.85
N ARG A 295 17.04 -13.50 6.79
CA ARG A 295 18.21 -13.51 5.91
C ARG A 295 19.30 -14.45 6.42
N THR A 296 19.68 -14.31 7.69
CA THR A 296 20.85 -15.02 8.27
C THR A 296 20.54 -16.49 8.57
N GLN A 297 19.35 -16.77 9.10
CA GLN A 297 18.98 -18.12 9.57
C GLN A 297 18.23 -18.96 8.53
N LEU A 298 17.60 -18.32 7.54
CA LEU A 298 16.69 -18.99 6.60
C LEU A 298 17.00 -18.69 5.12
N LYS A 299 18.04 -17.89 4.83
CA LYS A 299 18.48 -17.51 3.48
C LYS A 299 17.40 -16.79 2.64
N VAL A 300 16.46 -16.12 3.31
CA VAL A 300 15.47 -15.28 2.65
C VAL A 300 16.11 -13.92 2.35
N VAL A 301 16.70 -13.78 1.17
CA VAL A 301 17.42 -12.55 0.78
C VAL A 301 16.51 -11.42 0.29
N HIS A 302 15.23 -11.71 0.03
CA HIS A 302 14.25 -10.73 -0.45
C HIS A 302 12.85 -11.14 0.01
N LEU A 303 12.01 -10.18 0.43
CA LEU A 303 10.64 -10.46 0.91
C LEU A 303 9.77 -11.28 -0.06
N LYS A 304 9.83 -10.98 -1.36
CA LYS A 304 9.16 -11.76 -2.42
C LYS A 304 9.48 -13.26 -2.41
N LEU A 305 10.58 -13.70 -1.80
CA LEU A 305 10.91 -15.13 -1.62
C LEU A 305 10.20 -15.76 -0.42
N LEU A 306 9.67 -14.95 0.50
CA LEU A 306 8.88 -15.45 1.62
C LEU A 306 7.59 -16.08 1.06
N PRO A 307 7.29 -17.36 1.38
CA PRO A 307 6.10 -18.03 0.87
C PRO A 307 4.81 -17.28 1.19
N TYR A 308 4.73 -16.70 2.39
CA TYR A 308 3.60 -15.91 2.85
C TYR A 308 4.11 -14.62 3.50
N PRO A 309 3.88 -13.43 2.89
CA PRO A 309 4.34 -12.16 3.44
C PRO A 309 3.90 -11.91 4.89
N SER A 310 2.69 -12.35 5.26
CA SER A 310 2.15 -12.25 6.62
C SER A 310 2.97 -12.94 7.71
N MET A 311 3.90 -13.84 7.36
CA MET A 311 4.86 -14.43 8.31
C MET A 311 5.82 -13.39 8.89
N LEU A 312 6.03 -12.26 8.21
CA LEU A 312 6.85 -11.17 8.71
C LEU A 312 6.27 -10.57 10.00
N VAL A 313 4.94 -10.50 10.12
CA VAL A 313 4.26 -9.85 11.25
C VAL A 313 4.58 -10.51 12.60
N PRO A 314 4.33 -11.83 12.82
CA PRO A 314 4.65 -12.46 14.10
C PRO A 314 6.16 -12.45 14.42
N LEU A 315 7.02 -12.53 13.40
CA LEU A 315 8.46 -12.35 13.58
C LEU A 315 8.79 -10.94 14.05
N ALA A 316 8.20 -9.91 13.45
CA ALA A 316 8.42 -8.52 13.83
C ALA A 316 7.99 -8.28 15.28
N VAL A 317 6.85 -8.85 15.71
CA VAL A 317 6.43 -8.83 17.12
C VAL A 317 7.43 -9.55 18.03
N PHE A 318 7.95 -10.69 17.61
CA PHE A 318 8.95 -11.42 18.39
C PHE A 318 10.22 -10.59 18.60
N PHE A 319 10.75 -9.96 17.55
CA PHE A 319 12.00 -9.20 17.62
C PHE A 319 11.84 -7.77 18.15
N ALA A 320 10.62 -7.27 18.30
CA ALA A 320 10.35 -5.92 18.78
C ALA A 320 10.87 -5.72 20.22
N GLU A 321 11.95 -4.95 20.36
CA GLU A 321 12.56 -4.58 21.63
C GLU A 321 12.72 -3.06 21.73
N PRO A 322 12.59 -2.48 22.95
CA PRO A 322 12.87 -1.07 23.17
C PRO A 322 14.28 -0.68 22.72
N ASP A 323 14.44 0.58 22.34
CA ASP A 323 15.72 1.09 21.89
C ASP A 323 16.83 0.93 22.95
N GLY A 324 18.06 0.67 22.49
CA GLY A 324 19.23 0.43 23.34
C GLY A 324 19.23 -0.89 24.12
N LYS A 325 18.21 -1.75 23.96
CA LYS A 325 18.16 -3.05 24.65
C LYS A 325 18.80 -4.15 23.80
N GLU A 326 19.98 -4.61 24.21
CA GLU A 326 20.61 -5.80 23.64
C GLU A 326 19.96 -7.07 24.21
N VAL A 327 19.38 -7.90 23.34
CA VAL A 327 18.75 -9.17 23.73
C VAL A 327 19.37 -10.31 22.95
N VAL A 328 19.86 -11.32 23.68
CA VAL A 328 20.34 -12.57 23.09
C VAL A 328 19.31 -13.66 23.32
N TYR A 329 18.72 -14.17 22.24
CA TYR A 329 17.80 -15.29 22.30
C TYR A 329 18.57 -16.63 22.32
N GLY A 330 18.13 -17.55 23.18
CA GLY A 330 18.76 -18.87 23.29
C GLY A 330 18.53 -19.76 22.06
N GLY A 331 19.40 -20.74 21.85
CA GLY A 331 19.31 -21.66 20.70
C GLY A 331 18.02 -22.48 20.62
N GLN A 332 17.35 -22.74 21.76
CA GLN A 332 16.04 -23.40 21.77
C GLN A 332 14.95 -22.52 21.14
N THR A 333 14.98 -21.22 21.42
CA THR A 333 14.04 -20.23 20.87
C THR A 333 14.19 -20.12 19.35
N PHE A 334 15.43 -19.99 18.86
CA PHE A 334 15.67 -19.97 17.42
C PHE A 334 15.27 -21.28 16.73
N ARG A 335 15.48 -22.43 17.37
CA ARG A 335 14.98 -23.72 16.84
C ARG A 335 13.46 -23.73 16.72
N ALA A 336 12.73 -23.27 17.74
CA ALA A 336 11.27 -23.20 17.67
C ALA A 336 10.78 -22.30 16.51
N ILE A 337 11.39 -21.12 16.34
CA ILE A 337 11.04 -20.20 15.24
C ILE A 337 11.36 -20.81 13.87
N LYS A 338 12.52 -21.47 13.72
CA LYS A 338 12.87 -22.16 12.46
C LYS A 338 11.90 -23.30 12.14
N ARG A 339 11.50 -24.10 13.15
CA ARG A 339 10.51 -25.16 12.96
C ARG A 339 9.15 -24.61 12.57
N TRP A 340 8.69 -23.55 13.24
CA TRP A 340 7.47 -22.84 12.86
C TRP A 340 7.53 -22.34 11.42
N PHE A 341 8.64 -21.73 11.02
CA PHE A 341 8.82 -21.23 9.65
C PHE A 341 8.65 -22.36 8.63
N TRP A 342 9.42 -23.45 8.75
CA TRP A 342 9.36 -24.55 7.79
C TRP A 342 8.02 -25.28 7.82
N ARG A 343 7.48 -25.56 9.00
CA ARG A 343 6.16 -26.20 9.12
C ARG A 343 5.05 -25.35 8.52
N THR A 344 5.14 -24.02 8.65
CA THR A 344 4.23 -23.08 8.00
C THR A 344 4.34 -23.14 6.47
N CYS A 345 5.57 -23.18 5.94
CA CYS A 345 5.84 -23.25 4.51
C CYS A 345 5.29 -24.53 3.84
N PHE A 346 5.29 -25.66 4.55
CA PHE A 346 4.83 -26.95 4.02
C PHE A 346 3.37 -27.30 4.34
N SER A 347 2.73 -26.68 5.34
CA SER A 347 1.32 -26.92 5.70
C SER A 347 0.32 -26.03 4.98
N ALA A 348 0.80 -25.06 4.20
CA ALA A 348 -0.03 -24.04 3.57
C ALA A 348 -0.87 -23.19 4.56
N ARG A 349 -0.41 -23.07 5.81
CA ARG A 349 -1.11 -22.49 6.97
C ARG A 349 -1.70 -21.09 6.74
N TYR A 350 -1.05 -20.25 5.95
CA TYR A 350 -1.46 -18.86 5.71
C TYR A 350 -2.33 -18.68 4.46
N THR A 351 -2.70 -19.77 3.76
CA THR A 351 -3.52 -19.71 2.53
C THR A 351 -4.99 -19.40 2.81
N SER A 352 -5.48 -19.68 4.03
CA SER A 352 -6.85 -19.37 4.45
C SER A 352 -6.85 -18.80 5.87
N GLN A 353 -7.86 -17.99 6.20
CA GLN A 353 -8.01 -17.35 7.52
C GLN A 353 -6.74 -16.63 8.01
N THR A 354 -6.01 -16.00 7.08
CA THR A 354 -4.68 -15.42 7.29
C THR A 354 -4.62 -14.51 8.52
N ARG A 355 -5.62 -13.63 8.73
CA ARG A 355 -5.68 -12.74 9.91
C ARG A 355 -5.75 -13.52 11.23
N LYS A 356 -6.63 -14.52 11.33
CA LYS A 356 -6.79 -15.36 12.54
C LYS A 356 -5.52 -16.15 12.84
N THR A 357 -4.91 -16.72 11.80
CA THR A 357 -3.62 -17.42 11.91
C THR A 357 -2.51 -16.49 12.40
N THR A 358 -2.44 -15.28 11.84
CA THR A 358 -1.43 -14.28 12.22
C THR A 358 -1.58 -13.86 13.68
N ILE A 359 -2.81 -13.59 14.15
CA ILE A 359 -3.10 -13.28 15.57
C ILE A 359 -2.64 -14.40 16.48
N TYR A 360 -2.99 -15.65 16.15
CA TYR A 360 -2.56 -16.80 16.94
C TYR A 360 -1.04 -16.91 16.99
N ASP A 361 -0.35 -16.79 15.85
CA ASP A 361 1.11 -16.88 15.79
C ASP A 361 1.79 -15.73 16.55
N ILE A 362 1.21 -14.51 16.54
CA ILE A 362 1.66 -13.39 17.38
C ILE A 362 1.58 -13.77 18.87
N GLU A 363 0.43 -14.29 19.33
CA GLU A 363 0.29 -14.72 20.72
C GLU A 363 1.32 -15.78 21.11
N GLN A 364 1.60 -16.73 20.23
CA GLN A 364 2.60 -17.78 20.48
C GLN A 364 4.04 -17.24 20.46
N MET A 365 4.34 -16.25 19.62
CA MET A 365 5.63 -15.55 19.62
C MET A 365 5.85 -14.79 20.92
N VAL A 366 4.83 -14.10 21.44
CA VAL A 366 4.90 -13.39 22.73
C VAL A 366 5.15 -14.36 23.87
N LYS A 367 4.45 -15.50 23.90
CA LYS A 367 4.70 -16.57 24.89
C LYS A 367 6.12 -17.10 24.81
N LEU A 368 6.58 -17.41 23.59
CA LEU A 368 7.93 -17.92 23.35
C LEU A 368 9.00 -16.91 23.81
N LYS A 369 8.81 -15.63 23.51
CA LYS A 369 9.67 -14.53 23.93
C LYS A 369 9.74 -14.41 25.45
N ALA A 370 8.62 -14.57 26.14
CA ALA A 370 8.54 -14.54 27.60
C ALA A 370 9.06 -15.81 28.29
N GLY A 371 9.58 -16.80 27.55
CA GLY A 371 10.01 -18.09 28.11
C GLY A 371 8.85 -18.97 28.59
N GLN A 372 7.62 -18.65 28.18
CA GLN A 372 6.42 -19.42 28.51
C GLN A 372 6.25 -20.59 27.54
N LEU A 373 5.41 -21.56 27.92
CA LEU A 373 5.03 -22.64 27.02
C LEU A 373 4.33 -22.07 25.78
N SER A 374 4.92 -22.30 24.62
CA SER A 374 4.44 -21.85 23.32
C SER A 374 4.16 -23.05 22.43
N MET A 375 3.02 -23.02 21.75
CA MET A 375 2.61 -24.00 20.75
C MET A 375 2.94 -23.53 19.32
N LEU A 376 3.83 -22.54 19.18
CA LEU A 376 4.17 -21.89 17.92
C LEU A 376 4.48 -22.90 16.81
N ASP A 377 5.34 -23.87 17.08
CA ASP A 377 5.77 -24.87 16.11
C ASP A 377 4.96 -26.16 16.12
N ALA A 378 3.89 -26.25 16.93
CA ALA A 378 2.99 -27.40 17.00
C ALA A 378 2.00 -27.45 15.82
N ILE A 379 2.55 -27.45 14.60
CA ILE A 379 1.82 -27.48 13.34
C ILE A 379 1.96 -28.89 12.75
N GLU A 380 0.82 -29.53 12.45
CA GLU A 380 0.80 -30.81 11.76
C GLU A 380 1.15 -30.61 10.27
N VAL A 381 2.12 -31.37 9.77
CA VAL A 381 2.57 -31.28 8.38
C VAL A 381 2.60 -32.69 7.77
N PRO A 382 1.57 -33.09 7.01
CA PRO A 382 1.56 -34.38 6.33
C PRO A 382 2.41 -34.32 5.03
N LEU A 383 3.70 -34.00 5.15
CA LEU A 383 4.59 -33.88 4.00
C LEU A 383 4.85 -35.24 3.33
N ARG A 384 4.57 -35.31 2.03
CA ARG A 384 4.82 -36.47 1.16
C ARG A 384 5.72 -36.07 -0.02
N PRO A 385 6.44 -37.02 -0.64
CA PRO A 385 7.25 -36.77 -1.84
C PRO A 385 6.50 -36.08 -2.98
N ASP A 386 5.19 -36.30 -3.08
CA ASP A 386 4.32 -35.67 -4.08
C ASP A 386 4.29 -34.13 -4.02
N PHE A 387 4.62 -33.52 -2.86
CA PHE A 387 4.76 -32.07 -2.76
C PHE A 387 5.76 -31.51 -3.79
N PHE A 388 6.85 -32.24 -4.05
CA PHE A 388 7.88 -31.83 -5.02
C PHE A 388 7.51 -32.17 -6.47
N ARG A 389 6.36 -32.82 -6.70
CA ARG A 389 5.77 -33.01 -8.03
C ARG A 389 4.84 -31.86 -8.44
N ASN A 390 4.60 -30.88 -7.56
CA ASN A 390 3.89 -29.66 -7.93
C ASN A 390 4.61 -28.89 -9.04
N SER A 391 3.86 -28.14 -9.86
CA SER A 391 4.46 -27.32 -10.92
C SER A 391 5.28 -26.17 -10.35
N PHE A 392 6.45 -25.92 -10.94
CA PHE A 392 7.25 -24.73 -10.68
C PHE A 392 6.57 -23.50 -11.29
N ARG A 393 6.05 -22.62 -10.42
CA ARG A 393 5.40 -21.37 -10.80
C ARG A 393 6.00 -20.23 -9.99
N VAL A 394 6.64 -19.29 -10.67
CA VAL A 394 7.23 -18.11 -10.03
C VAL A 394 6.17 -17.42 -9.17
N GLY A 395 6.45 -17.23 -7.89
CA GLY A 395 5.55 -16.58 -6.94
C GLY A 395 4.62 -17.52 -6.16
N ALA A 396 4.46 -18.79 -6.59
CA ALA A 396 3.69 -19.76 -5.82
C ALA A 396 4.41 -20.12 -4.51
N ALA A 397 3.65 -20.24 -3.41
CA ALA A 397 4.21 -20.58 -2.10
C ALA A 397 5.05 -21.87 -2.14
N ALA A 398 4.57 -22.94 -2.79
CA ALA A 398 5.32 -24.18 -2.93
C ALA A 398 6.66 -24.01 -3.67
N THR A 399 6.71 -23.16 -4.70
CA THR A 399 7.95 -22.85 -5.43
C THR A 399 8.92 -22.05 -4.56
N LYS A 400 8.43 -21.05 -3.83
CA LYS A 400 9.25 -20.27 -2.88
C LYS A 400 9.81 -21.16 -1.76
N THR A 401 8.97 -22.01 -1.17
CA THR A 401 9.38 -23.00 -0.16
C THR A 401 10.48 -23.92 -0.69
N PHE A 402 10.31 -24.45 -1.91
CA PHE A 402 11.31 -25.30 -2.56
C PHE A 402 12.64 -24.57 -2.80
N VAL A 403 12.59 -23.34 -3.31
CA VAL A 403 13.80 -22.52 -3.55
C VAL A 403 14.55 -22.24 -2.25
N LEU A 404 13.84 -21.91 -1.17
CA LEU A 404 14.46 -21.72 0.13
C LEU A 404 15.05 -23.02 0.67
N LEU A 405 14.38 -24.17 0.46
CA LEU A 405 14.90 -25.48 0.85
C LEU A 405 16.24 -25.76 0.15
N LEU A 406 16.33 -25.50 -1.15
CA LEU A 406 17.59 -25.60 -1.90
C LEU A 406 18.66 -24.63 -1.37
N ALA A 407 18.28 -23.38 -1.09
CA ALA A 407 19.21 -22.35 -0.60
C ALA A 407 19.79 -22.70 0.78
N ASN A 408 19.04 -23.42 1.61
CA ASN A 408 19.49 -23.87 2.94
C ASN A 408 20.33 -25.17 2.88
N ASN A 409 20.57 -25.73 1.69
CA ASN A 409 21.46 -26.88 1.47
C ASN A 409 22.77 -26.47 0.75
N ASP A 410 23.18 -25.20 0.91
CA ASP A 410 24.41 -24.61 0.36
C ASP A 410 24.65 -24.97 -1.13
N PRO A 411 23.76 -24.51 -2.02
CA PRO A 411 23.69 -25.02 -3.38
C PRO A 411 24.97 -24.69 -4.17
N ARG A 412 25.38 -25.64 -5.01
CA ARG A 412 26.51 -25.50 -5.93
C ARG A 412 26.04 -25.63 -7.37
N SER A 413 26.70 -24.89 -8.25
CA SER A 413 26.44 -24.99 -9.69
C SER A 413 26.89 -26.37 -10.19
N LEU A 414 26.01 -27.03 -10.96
CA LEU A 414 26.21 -28.45 -11.30
C LEU A 414 27.51 -28.69 -12.07
N LEU A 415 27.80 -27.92 -13.13
CA LEU A 415 28.99 -28.18 -13.94
C LEU A 415 30.26 -27.71 -13.24
N SER A 416 30.29 -26.48 -12.71
CA SER A 416 31.51 -25.89 -12.14
C SER A 416 31.83 -26.32 -10.70
N GLY A 417 30.87 -26.86 -9.96
CA GLY A 417 31.00 -27.19 -8.53
C GLY A 417 31.15 -25.97 -7.61
N LYS A 418 31.06 -24.74 -8.16
CA LYS A 418 31.19 -23.50 -7.39
C LYS A 418 29.95 -23.22 -6.56
N SER A 419 30.16 -22.72 -5.35
CA SER A 419 29.08 -22.20 -4.50
C SER A 419 28.31 -21.10 -5.21
N ILE A 420 27.00 -21.10 -5.02
CA ILE A 420 26.11 -20.12 -5.64
C ILE A 420 26.01 -18.88 -4.77
N GLU A 421 26.29 -17.72 -5.37
CA GLU A 421 26.13 -16.41 -4.71
C GLU A 421 24.63 -16.08 -4.57
N LEU A 422 24.01 -16.60 -3.51
CA LEU A 422 22.58 -16.48 -3.26
C LEU A 422 22.09 -15.02 -3.26
N ASP A 423 22.84 -14.10 -2.65
CA ASP A 423 22.48 -12.67 -2.62
C ASP A 423 22.31 -12.08 -4.03
N LYS A 424 23.14 -12.50 -4.99
CA LYS A 424 23.07 -12.06 -6.39
C LYS A 424 21.98 -12.77 -7.17
N VAL A 425 21.91 -14.10 -7.04
CA VAL A 425 20.99 -14.95 -7.80
C VAL A 425 19.54 -14.71 -7.41
N LEU A 426 19.29 -14.52 -6.13
CA LEU A 426 17.94 -14.37 -5.60
C LEU A 426 17.47 -12.90 -5.53
N GLN A 427 18.33 -11.92 -5.85
CA GLN A 427 18.00 -10.49 -5.83
C GLN A 427 16.79 -10.12 -6.69
N ARG A 428 16.67 -10.71 -7.88
CA ARG A 428 15.58 -10.41 -8.84
C ARG A 428 14.52 -11.50 -8.93
N TYR A 429 14.61 -12.55 -8.10
CA TYR A 429 13.80 -13.78 -8.14
C TYR A 429 13.07 -14.00 -9.48
N ASN A 430 13.85 -14.31 -10.51
CA ASN A 430 13.35 -14.51 -11.86
C ASN A 430 13.61 -15.95 -12.30
N ARG A 431 12.87 -16.40 -13.32
CA ARG A 431 12.95 -17.78 -13.80
C ARG A 431 14.31 -18.13 -14.43
N SER A 432 15.15 -17.14 -14.77
CA SER A 432 16.40 -17.35 -15.50
C SER A 432 17.52 -17.95 -14.66
N GLU A 433 17.34 -18.11 -13.35
CA GLU A 433 18.33 -18.72 -12.46
C GLU A 433 17.97 -20.15 -12.02
N PHE A 434 16.79 -20.63 -12.44
CA PHE A 434 16.28 -21.96 -12.12
C PHE A 434 16.09 -22.78 -13.39
N HIS A 435 16.81 -23.90 -13.48
CA HIS A 435 16.84 -24.73 -14.68
C HIS A 435 16.57 -26.19 -14.39
N HIS A 436 16.10 -26.89 -15.42
CA HIS A 436 15.81 -28.32 -15.35
C HIS A 436 17.10 -29.14 -15.22
N ILE A 437 17.16 -30.08 -14.28
CA ILE A 437 18.24 -31.06 -14.19
C ILE A 437 18.14 -32.01 -15.38
N TYR A 438 16.99 -32.65 -15.59
CA TYR A 438 16.72 -33.37 -16.83
C TYR A 438 16.23 -32.38 -17.88
N PRO A 439 17.00 -32.10 -18.96
CA PRO A 439 16.68 -30.99 -19.85
C PRO A 439 15.33 -31.17 -20.53
N ARG A 440 14.52 -30.11 -20.55
CA ARG A 440 13.18 -30.11 -21.14
C ARG A 440 13.15 -30.61 -22.60
N ALA A 441 14.17 -30.28 -23.38
CA ALA A 441 14.26 -30.70 -24.78
C ALA A 441 14.40 -32.24 -24.89
N PHE A 442 15.28 -32.83 -24.09
CA PHE A 442 15.46 -34.28 -24.01
C PHE A 442 14.19 -34.98 -23.54
N LEU A 443 13.57 -34.50 -22.47
CA LEU A 443 12.34 -35.11 -21.92
C LEU A 443 11.17 -35.10 -22.91
N ARG A 444 11.03 -34.04 -23.71
CA ARG A 444 10.01 -33.96 -24.77
C ARG A 444 10.27 -34.96 -25.90
N GLU A 445 11.53 -35.20 -26.25
CA GLU A 445 11.91 -36.16 -27.28
C GLU A 445 11.48 -37.59 -26.90
N ILE A 446 11.59 -37.94 -25.61
CA ILE A 446 11.16 -39.24 -25.07
C ILE A 446 9.68 -39.26 -24.65
N GLY A 447 8.90 -38.24 -25.00
CA GLY A 447 7.44 -38.22 -24.84
C GLY A 447 6.91 -37.82 -23.45
N VAL A 448 7.73 -37.25 -22.57
CA VAL A 448 7.26 -36.76 -21.25
C VAL A 448 6.48 -35.46 -21.41
N SER A 449 5.36 -35.35 -20.70
CA SER A 449 4.49 -34.16 -20.79
C SER A 449 5.13 -32.92 -20.15
N ASP A 450 4.80 -31.73 -20.66
CA ASP A 450 5.30 -30.47 -20.06
C ASP A 450 4.88 -30.30 -18.59
N ALA A 451 3.75 -30.88 -18.18
CA ALA A 451 3.29 -30.85 -16.79
C ALA A 451 4.25 -31.63 -15.87
N GLU A 452 4.70 -32.81 -16.30
CA GLU A 452 5.64 -33.65 -15.57
C GLU A 452 7.08 -33.14 -15.66
N ILE A 453 7.44 -32.42 -16.72
CA ILE A 453 8.77 -31.80 -16.87
C ILE A 453 8.94 -30.62 -15.92
N ASN A 454 7.91 -29.76 -15.81
CA ASN A 454 8.00 -28.48 -15.10
C ASN A 454 7.64 -28.60 -13.61
N VAL A 455 7.96 -29.72 -12.97
CA VAL A 455 7.73 -29.95 -11.54
C VAL A 455 8.92 -29.50 -10.69
N LEU A 456 8.70 -29.12 -9.42
CA LEU A 456 9.74 -28.62 -8.51
C LEU A 456 10.96 -29.56 -8.47
N GLY A 457 10.72 -30.86 -8.33
CA GLY A 457 11.74 -31.91 -8.24
C GLY A 457 12.63 -32.05 -9.48
N ASN A 458 12.35 -31.37 -10.59
CA ASN A 458 13.25 -31.31 -11.75
C ASN A 458 14.03 -29.99 -11.85
N PHE A 459 13.81 -29.00 -10.98
CA PHE A 459 14.56 -27.73 -11.00
C PHE A 459 15.76 -27.74 -10.05
N CYS A 460 16.78 -26.95 -10.38
CA CYS A 460 17.90 -26.63 -9.51
C CYS A 460 18.38 -25.20 -9.77
N PHE A 461 19.24 -24.69 -8.89
CA PHE A 461 20.03 -23.52 -9.21
C PHE A 461 21.10 -23.86 -10.23
N LEU A 462 21.15 -23.09 -11.32
CA LEU A 462 22.12 -23.27 -12.38
C LEU A 462 22.33 -21.94 -13.09
N SER A 463 23.56 -21.62 -13.49
CA SER A 463 23.78 -20.39 -14.25
C SER A 463 23.23 -20.50 -15.68
N ALA A 464 22.79 -19.38 -16.26
CA ALA A 464 22.34 -19.35 -17.65
C ALA A 464 23.40 -19.84 -18.64
N ALA A 465 24.70 -19.61 -18.35
CA ALA A 465 25.81 -20.09 -19.16
C ALA A 465 25.94 -21.62 -19.15
N GLU A 466 25.81 -22.24 -17.98
CA GLU A 466 25.86 -23.70 -17.83
C GLU A 466 24.61 -24.36 -18.38
N ASN A 467 23.43 -23.76 -18.18
CA ASN A 467 22.20 -24.23 -18.82
C ASN A 467 22.34 -24.21 -20.35
N LYS A 468 22.96 -23.18 -20.92
CA LYS A 468 23.23 -23.12 -22.37
C LYS A 468 24.22 -24.20 -22.81
N LYS A 469 25.23 -24.52 -21.99
CA LYS A 469 26.20 -25.60 -22.25
C LYS A 469 25.54 -26.98 -22.21
N ILE A 470 24.69 -27.25 -21.21
CA ILE A 470 23.90 -28.50 -21.13
C ILE A 470 22.94 -28.59 -22.31
N GLY A 471 22.22 -27.51 -22.62
CA GLY A 471 21.36 -27.41 -23.79
C GLY A 471 20.29 -28.51 -23.84
N ARG A 472 20.47 -29.46 -24.78
CA ARG A 472 19.57 -30.60 -25.01
C ARG A 472 20.22 -31.94 -24.66
N SER A 473 21.41 -31.92 -24.07
CA SER A 473 22.18 -33.12 -23.77
C SER A 473 21.45 -34.03 -22.79
N ARG A 474 21.62 -35.33 -22.97
CA ARG A 474 21.08 -36.32 -22.03
C ARG A 474 21.83 -36.25 -20.70
N PRO A 475 21.19 -36.47 -19.55
CA PRO A 475 21.83 -36.54 -18.24
C PRO A 475 23.06 -37.46 -18.20
N SER A 476 22.98 -38.65 -18.80
CA SER A 476 24.11 -39.58 -18.89
C SER A 476 25.33 -39.04 -19.63
N VAL A 477 25.11 -38.09 -20.53
CA VAL A 477 26.17 -37.48 -21.33
C VAL A 477 26.80 -36.32 -20.57
N TYR A 478 25.99 -35.34 -20.15
CA TYR A 478 26.54 -34.15 -19.50
C TYR A 478 27.03 -34.42 -18.07
N LEU A 479 26.69 -35.56 -17.45
CA LEU A 479 27.28 -35.98 -16.18
C LEU A 479 28.83 -35.98 -16.24
N ASN A 480 29.39 -36.33 -17.41
CA ASN A 480 30.84 -36.35 -17.63
C ASN A 480 31.46 -34.95 -17.68
N ASP A 481 30.66 -33.91 -17.92
CA ASP A 481 31.10 -32.52 -17.93
C ASP A 481 31.17 -31.90 -16.53
N LEU A 482 30.75 -32.63 -15.47
CA LEU A 482 30.86 -32.17 -14.09
C LEU A 482 32.33 -32.14 -13.66
N VAL A 483 32.76 -30.97 -13.17
CA VAL A 483 34.10 -30.72 -12.67
C VAL A 483 34.31 -31.39 -11.32
N GLY A 484 35.52 -31.90 -11.10
CA GLY A 484 35.96 -32.49 -9.84
C GLY A 484 36.17 -34.00 -9.90
N GLU A 485 37.00 -34.51 -9.00
CA GLU A 485 37.13 -35.95 -8.72
C GLU A 485 35.84 -36.51 -8.11
N ASP A 486 35.72 -37.84 -7.99
CA ASP A 486 34.49 -38.53 -7.59
C ASP A 486 33.84 -37.96 -6.33
N ARG A 487 34.63 -37.61 -5.31
CA ARG A 487 34.11 -37.01 -4.08
C ARG A 487 33.55 -35.60 -4.27
N ALA A 488 34.27 -34.72 -4.97
CA ALA A 488 33.82 -33.36 -5.22
C ALA A 488 32.57 -33.30 -6.12
N ARG A 489 32.48 -34.25 -7.07
CA ARG A 489 31.29 -34.45 -7.89
C ARG A 489 30.10 -34.90 -7.05
N ALA A 490 30.29 -35.89 -6.17
CA ALA A 490 29.25 -36.36 -5.26
C ALA A 490 28.74 -35.24 -4.34
N ASP A 491 29.64 -34.44 -3.75
CA ASP A 491 29.27 -33.29 -2.91
C ASP A 491 28.46 -32.24 -3.69
N THR A 492 28.83 -31.98 -4.96
CA THR A 492 28.11 -31.05 -5.84
C THR A 492 26.70 -31.55 -6.14
N LEU A 493 26.55 -32.82 -6.50
CA LEU A 493 25.25 -33.43 -6.76
C LEU A 493 24.38 -33.48 -5.49
N ALA A 494 24.96 -33.81 -4.34
CA ALA A 494 24.28 -33.83 -3.06
C ALA A 494 23.72 -32.45 -2.68
N SER A 495 24.43 -31.35 -3.01
CA SER A 495 23.91 -29.98 -2.81
C SER A 495 22.61 -29.71 -3.58
N ALA A 496 22.40 -30.41 -4.71
CA ALA A 496 21.18 -30.34 -5.52
C ALA A 496 20.17 -31.47 -5.22
N PHE A 497 20.41 -32.28 -4.17
CA PHE A 497 19.65 -33.48 -3.82
C PHE A 497 19.66 -34.57 -4.90
N CYS A 498 20.79 -34.75 -5.58
CA CYS A 498 20.98 -35.74 -6.64
C CYS A 498 22.08 -36.75 -6.29
N ASP A 499 22.03 -37.90 -6.94
CA ASP A 499 23.09 -38.90 -6.93
C ASP A 499 23.59 -39.18 -8.37
N ALA A 500 24.87 -39.49 -8.54
CA ALA A 500 25.46 -39.70 -9.86
C ALA A 500 24.83 -40.88 -10.62
N SER A 501 24.42 -41.93 -9.89
CA SER A 501 23.77 -43.12 -10.47
C SER A 501 22.45 -42.83 -11.17
N GLU A 502 21.84 -41.69 -10.84
CA GLU A 502 20.53 -41.28 -11.35
C GLU A 502 20.63 -40.55 -12.67
N PHE A 503 21.82 -40.16 -13.13
CA PHE A 503 22.04 -39.53 -14.43
C PHE A 503 22.24 -40.61 -15.48
N ASN A 504 21.26 -41.51 -15.59
CA ASN A 504 21.27 -42.68 -16.48
C ASN A 504 20.16 -42.63 -17.54
N ASP A 505 19.60 -41.43 -17.77
CA ASP A 505 18.51 -41.12 -18.68
C ASP A 505 17.12 -41.63 -18.25
N GLU A 506 16.99 -42.27 -17.08
CA GLU A 506 15.70 -42.73 -16.54
C GLU A 506 15.02 -41.65 -15.66
N TYR A 507 14.15 -40.84 -16.28
CA TYR A 507 13.55 -39.67 -15.59
C TYR A 507 12.64 -40.03 -14.41
N GLY A 508 11.81 -41.06 -14.53
CA GLY A 508 10.86 -41.46 -13.49
C GLY A 508 11.55 -41.88 -12.18
N PRO A 509 12.50 -42.83 -12.22
CA PRO A 509 13.31 -43.22 -11.07
C PRO A 509 14.10 -42.04 -10.46
N PHE A 510 14.78 -41.23 -11.29
CA PHE A 510 15.47 -40.01 -10.84
C PHE A 510 14.53 -39.09 -10.04
N LEU A 511 13.37 -38.76 -10.61
CA LEU A 511 12.45 -37.82 -10.00
C LEU A 511 11.91 -38.38 -8.66
N ALA A 512 11.60 -39.68 -8.59
CA ALA A 512 11.14 -40.32 -7.35
C ALA A 512 12.21 -40.24 -6.24
N ALA A 513 13.43 -40.68 -6.52
CA ALA A 513 14.52 -40.70 -5.54
C ALA A 513 14.89 -39.29 -5.07
N ARG A 514 14.92 -38.31 -5.98
CA ARG A 514 15.14 -36.90 -5.62
C ARG A 514 14.03 -36.32 -4.76
N CYS A 515 12.76 -36.61 -5.06
CA CYS A 515 11.64 -36.18 -4.23
C CYS A 515 11.72 -36.78 -2.80
N ASP A 516 12.20 -38.01 -2.67
CA ASP A 516 12.40 -38.65 -1.35
C ASP A 516 13.51 -37.95 -0.55
N ARG A 517 14.65 -37.63 -1.17
CA ARG A 517 15.73 -36.87 -0.51
C ARG A 517 15.30 -35.46 -0.11
N LEU A 518 14.60 -34.75 -1.01
CA LEU A 518 14.02 -33.43 -0.69
C LEU A 518 13.03 -33.53 0.48
N THR A 519 12.24 -34.60 0.54
CA THR A 519 11.31 -34.85 1.66
C THR A 519 12.04 -35.16 2.95
N ALA A 520 13.13 -35.93 2.92
CA ALA A 520 13.94 -36.24 4.08
C ALA A 520 14.55 -34.97 4.68
N PHE A 521 15.16 -34.12 3.85
CA PHE A 521 15.73 -32.86 4.29
C PHE A 521 14.67 -31.86 4.78
N ALA A 522 13.51 -31.79 4.10
CA ALA A 522 12.38 -31.00 4.58
C ALA A 522 11.90 -31.44 5.97
N LYS A 523 11.90 -32.74 6.27
CA LYS A 523 11.59 -33.27 7.61
C LYS A 523 12.67 -32.90 8.64
N GLU A 524 13.94 -32.91 8.25
CA GLU A 524 15.06 -32.49 9.11
C GLU A 524 14.94 -31.03 9.53
N VAL A 525 14.70 -30.11 8.59
CA VAL A 525 14.56 -28.68 8.92
C VAL A 525 13.28 -28.36 9.72
N MET A 526 12.31 -29.28 9.76
CA MET A 526 11.08 -29.17 10.56
C MET A 526 11.17 -29.85 11.94
N ALA A 527 12.22 -30.62 12.21
CA ALA A 527 12.43 -31.35 13.47
C ALA A 527 13.01 -30.44 14.56
#